data_AF-A0A964YNJ3-F1
#
_entry.id   AF-A0A964YNJ3-F1
#
_cell.length_a   1.000
_cell.length_b   1.000
_cell.length_c   1.000
_cell.angle_alpha   90.00
_cell.angle_beta   90.00
_cell.angle_gamma   90.00
#
_symmetry.space_group_name_H-M   'P 1'
#
loop_
_entity.id
_entity.type
_entity.pdbx_description
1 polymer ?
#
loop_
_entity_poly.entity_id
_entity_poly.type
_entity_poly.pdbx_seq_one_letter_code
_entity_poly.pdbx_strand_id
1 'polypeptide(L)'
;MRVFVLTLSLLLLLIAVPSCIKHEVVPPPINTVNLDANFTGYVSGTQVEFTQNVNGYLGNTSSETFVQPSPAPSRRVYSFEMVSGSNPVSIKIKLGALNWDLAANTEPSLTMFNDFHMASSVTPPSYSNGAIAGFEVTYTDNTSRIWLSKSPNPVPQTVTFSNIKQQSDGTGDYSFFDCNFSCYVYSLNPQTNLIDSLLVQNGKYHGWFKK
;
A
#
# COMPACT_ATOMS: atom_id res chain seq x y z
N MET A 1 16.29 -43.05 65.30
CA MET A 1 16.73 -43.54 63.97
C MET A 1 15.60 -43.69 62.93
N ARG A 2 14.42 -43.07 63.12
CA ARG A 2 13.33 -43.08 62.11
C ARG A 2 13.10 -41.74 61.41
N VAL A 3 13.60 -40.64 61.98
CA VAL A 3 13.43 -39.28 61.41
C VAL A 3 14.45 -38.99 60.31
N PHE A 4 15.62 -39.65 60.32
CA PHE A 4 16.70 -39.41 59.36
C PHE A 4 16.49 -40.09 57.99
N VAL A 5 15.60 -41.09 57.91
CA VAL A 5 15.28 -41.80 56.66
C VAL A 5 14.20 -41.06 55.85
N LEU A 6 13.34 -40.31 56.54
CA LEU A 6 12.25 -39.52 55.94
C LEU A 6 12.74 -38.22 55.28
N THR A 7 13.85 -37.64 55.75
CA THR A 7 14.42 -36.42 55.15
C THR A 7 15.22 -36.73 53.88
N LEU A 8 15.86 -37.90 53.79
CA LEU A 8 16.63 -38.31 52.60
C LEU A 8 15.73 -38.72 51.43
N SER A 9 14.55 -39.27 51.72
CA SER A 9 13.54 -39.66 50.72
C SER A 9 12.77 -38.46 50.15
N LEU A 10 12.66 -37.35 50.91
CA LEU A 10 12.07 -36.11 50.41
C LEU A 10 13.03 -35.32 49.49
N LEU A 11 14.35 -35.41 49.74
CA LEU A 11 15.36 -34.71 48.94
C LEU A 11 15.58 -35.35 47.57
N LEU A 12 15.41 -36.67 47.43
CA LEU A 12 15.54 -37.37 46.14
C LEU A 12 14.35 -37.11 45.19
N LEU A 13 13.17 -36.77 45.73
CA LEU A 13 11.96 -36.51 44.93
C LEU A 13 11.97 -35.12 44.27
N LEU A 14 12.81 -34.20 44.76
CA LEU A 14 12.93 -32.83 44.24
C LEU A 14 13.86 -32.71 43.02
N ILE A 15 14.61 -33.75 42.66
CA ILE A 15 15.61 -33.72 41.57
C ILE A 15 15.01 -34.25 40.24
N ALA A 16 13.78 -34.77 40.26
CA ALA A 16 13.14 -35.38 39.09
C ALA A 16 12.15 -34.45 38.36
N VAL A 17 12.45 -33.15 38.26
CA VAL A 17 11.73 -32.30 37.29
C VAL A 17 12.27 -32.62 35.89
N PRO A 18 11.46 -33.19 34.98
CA PRO A 18 11.90 -33.35 33.59
C PRO A 18 12.11 -31.94 33.04
N SER A 19 13.35 -31.60 32.72
CA SER A 19 13.63 -30.43 31.89
C SER A 19 12.99 -30.71 30.54
N CYS A 20 11.78 -30.21 30.35
CA CYS A 20 11.13 -30.16 29.06
C CYS A 20 11.87 -29.10 28.25
N ILE A 21 13.09 -29.42 27.79
CA ILE A 21 13.72 -28.71 26.70
C ILE A 21 12.82 -28.93 25.49
N LYS A 22 11.85 -28.02 25.33
CA LYS A 22 11.13 -27.87 24.09
C LYS A 22 12.21 -27.71 23.04
N HIS A 23 12.37 -28.72 22.19
CA HIS A 23 13.22 -28.58 21.01
C HIS A 23 12.67 -27.36 20.28
N GLU A 24 13.43 -26.27 20.28
CA GLU A 24 13.09 -25.07 19.54
C GLU A 24 13.26 -25.46 18.08
N VAL A 25 12.19 -25.98 17.49
CA VAL A 25 12.08 -26.14 16.06
C VAL A 25 12.06 -24.71 15.53
N VAL A 26 13.23 -24.22 15.12
CA VAL A 26 13.31 -22.98 14.34
C VAL A 26 12.49 -23.25 13.08
N PRO A 27 11.34 -22.60 12.90
CA PRO A 27 10.57 -22.79 11.69
C PRO A 27 11.47 -22.43 10.50
N PRO A 28 11.35 -23.15 9.37
CA PRO A 28 12.14 -22.84 8.20
C PRO A 28 11.98 -21.36 7.84
N PRO A 29 13.03 -20.69 7.35
CA PRO A 29 12.97 -19.28 6.98
C PRO A 29 11.75 -19.04 6.10
N ILE A 30 10.82 -18.23 6.58
CA ILE A 30 9.71 -17.76 5.75
C ILE A 30 10.32 -16.71 4.82
N ASN A 31 10.20 -16.92 3.52
CA ASN A 31 10.54 -15.90 2.56
C ASN A 31 9.52 -14.77 2.73
N THR A 32 9.90 -13.69 3.40
CA THR A 32 9.08 -12.50 3.61
C THR A 32 9.56 -11.40 2.69
N VAL A 33 8.67 -10.81 1.90
CA VAL A 33 9.00 -9.62 1.14
C VAL A 33 9.14 -8.44 2.12
N ASN A 34 10.21 -7.67 1.99
CA ASN A 34 10.35 -6.42 2.70
C ASN A 34 9.44 -5.38 2.04
N LEU A 35 8.37 -5.00 2.72
CA LEU A 35 7.46 -3.96 2.28
C LEU A 35 7.87 -2.67 2.98
N ASP A 36 8.49 -1.75 2.25
CA ASP A 36 8.81 -0.41 2.71
C ASP A 36 8.17 0.65 1.82
N ALA A 37 7.81 1.77 2.43
CA ALA A 37 7.16 2.87 1.74
C ALA A 37 7.54 4.21 2.35
N ASN A 38 7.59 5.22 1.51
CA ASN A 38 7.81 6.59 1.92
C ASN A 38 7.23 7.55 0.89
N PHE A 39 6.91 8.75 1.35
CA PHE A 39 6.49 9.85 0.52
C PHE A 39 7.24 11.11 0.94
N THR A 40 7.71 11.89 -0.04
CA THR A 40 8.19 13.25 0.17
C THR A 40 7.63 14.17 -0.89
N GLY A 41 7.26 15.39 -0.52
CA GLY A 41 6.79 16.39 -1.49
C GLY A 41 6.47 17.71 -0.82
N TYR A 42 5.93 18.64 -1.59
CA TYR A 42 5.44 19.92 -1.09
C TYR A 42 3.94 20.03 -1.34
N VAL A 43 3.17 20.37 -0.30
CA VAL A 43 1.74 20.67 -0.40
C VAL A 43 1.55 22.14 -0.07
N SER A 44 1.12 22.93 -1.06
CA SER A 44 0.99 24.39 -0.97
C SER A 44 2.24 25.07 -0.39
N GLY A 45 3.42 24.61 -0.82
CA GLY A 45 4.72 25.15 -0.41
C GLY A 45 5.26 24.61 0.92
N THR A 46 4.49 23.83 1.67
CA THR A 46 4.96 23.19 2.91
C THR A 46 5.46 21.77 2.61
N GLN A 47 6.65 21.42 3.09
CA GLN A 47 7.16 20.06 2.92
C GLN A 47 6.34 19.06 3.74
N VAL A 48 5.98 17.95 3.10
CA VAL A 48 5.27 16.83 3.70
C VAL A 48 6.12 15.57 3.48
N GLU A 49 6.34 14.82 4.55
CA GLU A 49 7.14 13.60 4.54
C GLU A 49 6.46 12.51 5.38
N PHE A 50 6.33 11.33 4.79
CA PHE A 50 5.85 10.12 5.45
C PHE A 50 6.87 9.02 5.27
N THR A 51 7.19 8.33 6.36
CA THR A 51 8.08 7.17 6.35
C THR A 51 7.39 6.04 7.08
N GLN A 52 7.37 4.85 6.47
CA GLN A 52 6.71 3.71 7.07
C GLN A 52 7.26 3.42 8.48
N ASN A 53 6.37 3.09 9.41
CA ASN A 53 6.63 2.86 10.83
C ASN A 53 7.14 4.09 11.62
N VAL A 54 7.15 5.29 11.02
CA VAL A 54 7.43 6.55 11.71
C VAL A 54 6.11 7.29 11.94
N ASN A 55 5.86 7.80 13.15
CA ASN A 55 4.63 8.51 13.51
C ASN A 55 3.32 7.73 13.19
N GLY A 56 3.40 6.40 13.21
CA GLY A 56 2.28 5.51 12.93
C GLY A 56 1.88 5.40 11.46
N TYR A 57 2.68 5.94 10.52
CA TYR A 57 2.40 5.78 9.09
C TYR A 57 2.64 4.35 8.63
N LEU A 58 1.67 3.80 7.90
CA LEU A 58 1.71 2.48 7.29
C LEU A 58 1.33 2.58 5.81
N GLY A 59 1.90 1.69 4.99
CA GLY A 59 1.52 1.50 3.60
C GLY A 59 0.34 0.54 3.49
N ASN A 60 -0.76 1.01 2.88
CA ASN A 60 -1.97 0.25 2.65
C ASN A 60 -2.26 0.11 1.16
N THR A 61 -2.57 -1.11 0.73
CA THR A 61 -2.99 -1.42 -0.64
C THR A 61 -4.49 -1.69 -0.68
N SER A 62 -5.12 -1.29 -1.77
CA SER A 62 -6.51 -1.66 -2.07
C SER A 62 -6.72 -1.79 -3.58
N SER A 63 -7.79 -2.47 -3.98
CA SER A 63 -8.19 -2.53 -5.37
C SER A 63 -9.71 -2.39 -5.54
N GLU A 64 -10.11 -1.76 -6.64
CA GLU A 64 -11.51 -1.65 -7.06
C GLU A 64 -11.70 -2.51 -8.31
N THR A 65 -12.68 -3.42 -8.28
CA THR A 65 -12.95 -4.37 -9.36
C THR A 65 -14.30 -4.08 -10.01
N PHE A 66 -14.30 -3.94 -11.34
CA PHE A 66 -15.46 -3.71 -12.18
C PHE A 66 -15.64 -4.91 -13.09
N VAL A 67 -16.56 -5.80 -12.73
CA VAL A 67 -16.84 -7.02 -13.50
C VAL A 67 -17.80 -6.71 -14.64
N GLN A 68 -17.44 -7.15 -15.85
CA GLN A 68 -18.30 -7.06 -17.03
C GLN A 68 -18.48 -8.46 -17.65
N PRO A 69 -19.68 -8.78 -18.17
CA PRO A 69 -19.88 -10.02 -18.88
C PRO A 69 -19.11 -10.00 -20.21
N SER A 70 -18.50 -11.12 -20.57
CA SER A 70 -17.84 -11.29 -21.87
C SER A 70 -18.83 -11.00 -23.00
N PRO A 71 -18.39 -10.33 -24.09
CA PRO A 71 -17.00 -10.05 -24.47
C PRO A 71 -16.44 -8.73 -23.91
N ALA A 72 -17.17 -7.98 -23.09
CA ALA A 72 -16.67 -6.73 -22.54
C ALA A 72 -15.61 -7.00 -21.45
N PRO A 73 -14.45 -6.33 -21.46
CA PRO A 73 -13.39 -6.60 -20.50
C PRO A 73 -13.76 -6.11 -19.10
N SER A 74 -13.55 -6.98 -18.11
CA SER A 74 -13.55 -6.61 -16.69
C SER A 74 -12.31 -5.78 -16.37
N ARG A 75 -12.36 -4.97 -15.31
CA ARG A 75 -11.31 -3.98 -14.99
C ARG A 75 -10.95 -3.98 -13.51
N ARG A 76 -9.67 -3.79 -13.20
CA ARG A 76 -9.18 -3.63 -11.81
C ARG A 76 -8.32 -2.37 -11.73
N VAL A 77 -8.62 -1.54 -10.74
CA VAL A 77 -7.87 -0.32 -10.39
C VAL A 77 -7.12 -0.60 -9.10
N TYR A 78 -5.82 -0.38 -9.10
CA TYR A 78 -4.96 -0.60 -7.94
C TYR A 78 -4.69 0.71 -7.22
N SER A 79 -4.53 0.66 -5.91
CA SER A 79 -4.28 1.85 -5.08
C SER A 79 -3.26 1.56 -4.00
N PHE A 80 -2.51 2.59 -3.64
CA PHE A 80 -1.60 2.59 -2.51
C PHE A 80 -1.77 3.88 -1.70
N GLU A 81 -1.77 3.77 -0.38
CA GLU A 81 -1.94 4.88 0.55
C GLU A 81 -0.98 4.80 1.73
N MET A 82 -0.38 5.93 2.07
CA MET A 82 0.36 6.15 3.31
C MET A 82 -0.57 6.88 4.26
N VAL A 83 -0.93 6.22 5.35
CA VAL A 83 -1.91 6.71 6.32
C VAL A 83 -1.45 6.38 7.74
N SER A 84 -1.85 7.19 8.71
CA SER A 84 -1.58 6.98 10.14
C SER A 84 -2.88 6.93 10.92
N GLY A 85 -2.93 6.08 11.95
CA GLY A 85 -4.05 6.08 12.91
C GLY A 85 -4.05 7.29 13.86
N SER A 86 -2.93 8.03 13.91
CA SER A 86 -2.74 9.16 14.84
C SER A 86 -2.67 10.52 14.14
N ASN A 87 -2.55 10.54 12.81
CA ASN A 87 -2.48 11.75 12.02
C ASN A 87 -3.43 11.63 10.81
N PRO A 88 -4.40 12.57 10.63
CA PRO A 88 -5.35 12.51 9.53
C PRO A 88 -4.71 12.79 8.16
N VAL A 89 -3.51 13.37 8.12
CA VAL A 89 -2.84 13.65 6.85
C VAL A 89 -2.48 12.32 6.18
N SER A 90 -2.91 12.14 4.93
CA SER A 90 -2.61 10.96 4.13
C SER A 90 -2.38 11.31 2.68
N ILE A 91 -1.67 10.44 1.96
CA ILE A 91 -1.59 10.54 0.50
C ILE A 91 -1.80 9.18 -0.15
N LYS A 92 -2.69 9.17 -1.13
CA LYS A 92 -3.09 8.00 -1.89
C LYS A 92 -2.89 8.24 -3.37
N ILE A 93 -2.40 7.23 -4.05
CA ILE A 93 -2.38 7.18 -5.50
C ILE A 93 -3.22 6.00 -5.98
N LYS A 94 -3.86 6.19 -7.13
CA LYS A 94 -4.54 5.12 -7.86
C LYS A 94 -3.96 4.99 -9.25
N LEU A 95 -3.78 3.76 -9.70
CA LEU A 95 -3.33 3.38 -11.03
C LEU A 95 -4.29 2.32 -11.59
N GLY A 96 -5.00 2.64 -12.67
CA GLY A 96 -5.90 1.73 -13.38
C GLY A 96 -5.67 1.76 -14.89
N ALA A 97 -6.31 0.98 -15.75
CA ALA A 97 -7.18 -0.18 -15.54
C ALA A 97 -6.52 -1.41 -16.16
N LEU A 98 -6.23 -2.40 -15.32
CA LEU A 98 -5.87 -3.73 -15.79
C LEU A 98 -7.15 -4.40 -16.30
N ASN A 99 -7.19 -4.69 -17.61
CA ASN A 99 -8.32 -5.32 -18.26
C ASN A 99 -8.14 -6.84 -18.35
N TRP A 100 -9.18 -7.63 -18.08
CA TRP A 100 -9.19 -9.07 -18.33
C TRP A 100 -10.54 -9.58 -18.82
N ASP A 101 -10.51 -10.71 -19.52
CA ASP A 101 -11.73 -11.44 -19.89
C ASP A 101 -12.15 -12.37 -18.75
N LEU A 102 -13.37 -12.16 -18.25
CA LEU A 102 -13.95 -12.93 -17.16
C LEU A 102 -14.17 -14.40 -17.54
N ALA A 103 -14.43 -14.70 -18.81
CA ALA A 103 -14.61 -16.07 -19.28
C ALA A 103 -13.30 -16.86 -19.28
N ALA A 104 -12.16 -16.17 -19.45
CA ALA A 104 -10.84 -16.79 -19.45
C ALA A 104 -10.25 -16.88 -18.04
N ASN A 105 -10.44 -15.85 -17.21
CA ASN A 105 -9.94 -15.81 -15.84
C ASN A 105 -10.95 -15.14 -14.91
N THR A 106 -11.17 -15.70 -13.72
CA THR A 106 -12.05 -15.09 -12.71
C THR A 106 -11.46 -13.81 -12.11
N GLU A 107 -10.14 -13.64 -12.21
CA GLU A 107 -9.39 -12.45 -11.82
C GLU A 107 -8.15 -12.26 -12.71
N PRO A 108 -7.50 -11.08 -12.71
CA PRO A 108 -6.23 -10.89 -13.40
C PRO A 108 -5.20 -11.95 -13.02
N SER A 109 -4.48 -12.53 -13.98
CA SER A 109 -3.37 -13.43 -13.69
C SER A 109 -2.15 -12.66 -13.17
N LEU A 110 -1.19 -13.36 -12.55
CA LEU A 110 0.06 -12.75 -12.10
C LEU A 110 0.82 -12.08 -13.25
N THR A 111 0.88 -12.73 -14.41
CA THR A 111 1.50 -12.17 -15.61
C THR A 111 0.82 -10.87 -16.03
N MET A 112 -0.52 -10.83 -16.06
CA MET A 112 -1.27 -9.62 -16.41
C MET A 112 -1.02 -8.48 -15.41
N PHE A 113 -0.94 -8.81 -14.12
CA PHE A 113 -0.60 -7.86 -13.06
C PHE A 113 0.80 -7.27 -13.26
N ASN A 114 1.80 -8.12 -13.53
CA ASN A 114 3.18 -7.70 -13.74
C ASN A 114 3.32 -6.83 -14.99
N ASP A 115 2.73 -7.26 -16.11
CA ASP A 115 2.78 -6.56 -17.39
C ASP A 115 2.13 -5.18 -17.30
N PHE A 116 0.98 -5.09 -16.64
CA PHE A 116 0.27 -3.82 -16.43
C PHE A 116 1.14 -2.79 -15.68
N HIS A 117 1.77 -3.21 -14.58
CA HIS A 117 2.62 -2.30 -13.79
C HIS A 117 3.92 -1.96 -14.52
N MET A 118 4.54 -2.91 -15.23
CA MET A 118 5.72 -2.63 -16.06
C MET A 118 5.40 -1.60 -17.16
N ALA A 119 4.25 -1.73 -17.82
CA ALA A 119 3.80 -0.81 -18.86
C ALA A 119 3.67 0.64 -18.34
N SER A 120 3.29 0.83 -17.08
CA SER A 120 3.15 2.16 -16.47
C SER A 120 4.45 2.98 -16.42
N SER A 121 5.62 2.30 -16.37
CA SER A 121 6.93 2.97 -16.43
C SER A 121 7.39 3.32 -17.85
N VAL A 122 6.87 2.62 -18.86
CA VAL A 122 7.20 2.86 -20.27
C VAL A 122 6.31 3.95 -20.85
N THR A 123 5.01 3.86 -20.54
CA THR A 123 4.00 4.83 -20.96
C THR A 123 3.37 5.45 -19.71
N PRO A 124 3.82 6.65 -19.30
CA PRO A 124 3.27 7.31 -18.13
C PRO A 124 1.76 7.51 -18.23
N PRO A 125 0.99 7.19 -17.18
CA PRO A 125 -0.46 7.29 -17.22
C PRO A 125 -0.91 8.75 -17.31
N SER A 126 -2.05 8.99 -17.95
CA SER A 126 -2.71 10.30 -17.88
C SER A 126 -3.58 10.41 -16.64
N TYR A 127 -3.84 11.63 -16.16
CA TYR A 127 -4.77 11.82 -15.04
C TYR A 127 -6.21 11.51 -15.49
N SER A 128 -6.98 10.82 -14.63
CA SER A 128 -8.39 10.50 -14.87
C SER A 128 -9.16 10.42 -13.55
N ASN A 129 -10.41 10.85 -13.54
CA ASN A 129 -11.26 10.78 -12.34
C ASN A 129 -11.55 9.30 -12.02
N GLY A 130 -11.30 8.89 -10.78
CA GLY A 130 -11.39 7.50 -10.31
C GLY A 130 -10.31 6.58 -10.85
N ALA A 131 -9.29 7.10 -11.56
CA ALA A 131 -8.18 6.34 -12.15
C ALA A 131 -8.57 5.20 -13.13
N ILE A 132 -9.83 5.08 -13.54
CA ILE A 132 -10.29 4.02 -14.46
C ILE A 132 -9.55 4.07 -15.79
N ALA A 133 -9.16 5.27 -16.26
CA ALA A 133 -8.45 5.47 -17.51
C ALA A 133 -7.03 6.02 -17.29
N GLY A 134 -6.46 5.84 -16.09
CA GLY A 134 -5.11 6.32 -15.79
C GLY A 134 -4.82 6.49 -14.30
N PHE A 135 -4.52 7.73 -13.89
CA PHE A 135 -3.95 8.05 -12.58
C PHE A 135 -4.79 9.07 -11.80
N GLU A 136 -4.84 8.91 -10.48
CA GLU A 136 -5.50 9.85 -9.57
C GLU A 136 -4.68 9.97 -8.27
N VAL A 137 -4.56 11.19 -7.77
CA VAL A 137 -3.99 11.50 -6.45
C VAL A 137 -5.13 11.92 -5.53
N THR A 138 -5.13 11.36 -4.32
CA THR A 138 -5.95 11.85 -3.21
C THR A 138 -5.03 12.28 -2.07
N TYR A 139 -5.28 13.46 -1.54
CA TYR A 139 -4.61 13.99 -0.36
C TYR A 139 -5.66 14.26 0.72
N THR A 140 -5.39 13.83 1.94
CA THR A 140 -6.20 14.19 3.11
C THR A 140 -5.40 15.19 3.93
N ASP A 141 -6.00 16.32 4.30
CA ASP A 141 -5.30 17.34 5.08
C ASP A 141 -5.44 17.13 6.60
N ASN A 142 -4.83 18.03 7.37
CA ASN A 142 -4.84 17.97 8.83
C ASN A 142 -6.23 18.19 9.47
N THR A 143 -7.20 18.66 8.69
CA THR A 143 -8.61 18.81 9.10
C THR A 143 -9.48 17.64 8.65
N SER A 144 -8.88 16.57 8.11
CA SER A 144 -9.56 15.42 7.50
C SER A 144 -10.37 15.75 6.25
N ARG A 145 -10.12 16.90 5.62
CA ARG A 145 -10.75 17.24 4.33
C ARG A 145 -10.02 16.50 3.21
N ILE A 146 -10.80 15.90 2.31
CA ILE A 146 -10.31 15.09 1.20
C ILE A 146 -10.20 15.96 -0.04
N TRP A 147 -9.05 15.86 -0.71
CA TRP A 147 -8.70 16.59 -1.92
C TRP A 147 -8.34 15.60 -3.03
N LEU A 148 -8.97 15.72 -4.20
CA LEU A 148 -8.73 14.82 -5.32
C LEU A 148 -8.15 15.57 -6.52
N SER A 149 -7.18 14.96 -7.20
CA SER A 149 -6.78 15.40 -8.54
C SER A 149 -7.96 15.24 -9.49
N LYS A 150 -7.98 16.03 -10.56
CA LYS A 150 -9.06 15.98 -11.56
C LYS A 150 -8.53 15.87 -12.98
N SER A 151 -9.39 15.38 -13.85
CA SER A 151 -9.25 15.43 -15.31
C SER A 151 -10.61 15.73 -15.95
N PRO A 152 -10.72 16.70 -16.88
CA PRO A 152 -9.64 17.58 -17.35
C PRO A 152 -9.23 18.61 -16.29
N ASN A 153 -7.98 19.05 -16.35
CA ASN A 153 -7.44 20.11 -15.49
C ASN A 153 -6.83 21.20 -16.37
N PRO A 154 -7.17 22.49 -16.18
CA PRO A 154 -6.58 23.58 -16.96
C PRO A 154 -5.08 23.75 -16.71
N VAL A 155 -4.54 23.22 -15.60
CA VAL A 155 -3.12 23.30 -15.28
C VAL A 155 -2.42 21.98 -15.63
N PRO A 156 -1.21 22.01 -16.22
CA PRO A 156 -0.43 20.81 -16.48
C PRO A 156 -0.21 19.98 -15.22
N GLN A 157 -0.29 18.65 -15.38
CA GLN A 157 -0.03 17.67 -14.33
C GLN A 157 0.99 16.68 -14.86
N THR A 158 1.87 16.20 -13.98
CA THR A 158 2.89 15.22 -14.33
C THR A 158 2.76 13.99 -13.45
N VAL A 159 3.06 12.83 -14.02
CA VAL A 159 3.22 11.58 -13.31
C VAL A 159 4.19 10.71 -14.11
N THR A 160 5.11 10.04 -13.43
CA THR A 160 5.98 9.02 -14.01
C THR A 160 6.16 7.90 -13.00
N PHE A 161 6.22 6.67 -13.51
CA PHE A 161 6.58 5.49 -12.73
C PHE A 161 7.96 5.00 -13.16
N SER A 162 8.73 4.51 -12.20
CA SER A 162 10.07 3.95 -12.40
C SER A 162 10.36 2.87 -11.36
N ASN A 163 11.48 2.17 -11.52
CA ASN A 163 11.95 1.16 -10.57
C ASN A 163 10.89 0.09 -10.23
N ILE A 164 10.08 -0.28 -11.22
CA ILE A 164 9.06 -1.31 -11.05
C ILE A 164 9.76 -2.65 -10.83
N LYS A 165 9.42 -3.33 -9.72
CA LYS A 165 9.99 -4.63 -9.36
C LYS A 165 8.91 -5.54 -8.79
N GLN A 166 8.88 -6.78 -9.26
CA GLN A 166 7.93 -7.80 -8.82
C GLN A 166 8.56 -8.67 -7.74
N GLN A 167 7.83 -8.90 -6.65
CA GLN A 167 8.20 -9.87 -5.63
C GLN A 167 6.95 -10.56 -5.10
N SER A 168 7.10 -11.79 -4.60
CA SER A 168 6.01 -12.56 -4.01
C SER A 168 6.48 -13.22 -2.72
N ASP A 169 5.58 -13.38 -1.77
CA ASP A 169 5.76 -14.22 -0.60
C ASP A 169 4.47 -15.01 -0.30
N GLY A 170 4.44 -15.70 0.85
CA GLY A 170 3.26 -16.47 1.27
C GLY A 170 2.01 -15.63 1.53
N THR A 171 2.08 -14.29 1.47
CA THR A 171 0.97 -13.37 1.75
C THR A 171 0.46 -12.65 0.49
N GLY A 172 1.19 -12.70 -0.63
CA GLY A 172 0.71 -12.21 -1.92
C GLY A 172 1.80 -11.87 -2.93
N ASP A 173 1.35 -11.31 -4.05
CA ASP A 173 2.19 -10.81 -5.14
C ASP A 173 2.20 -9.28 -5.14
N TYR A 174 3.38 -8.71 -5.28
CA TYR A 174 3.64 -7.28 -5.10
C TYR A 174 4.34 -6.69 -6.33
N SER A 175 3.92 -5.48 -6.71
CA SER A 175 4.62 -4.66 -7.68
C SER A 175 5.08 -3.37 -7.02
N PHE A 176 6.37 -3.29 -6.69
CA PHE A 176 7.00 -2.09 -6.15
C PHE A 176 7.09 -0.99 -7.20
N PHE A 177 7.14 0.25 -6.76
CA PHE A 177 7.27 1.40 -7.63
C PHE A 177 7.97 2.58 -6.97
N ASP A 178 8.59 3.42 -7.80
CA ASP A 178 8.83 4.83 -7.52
C ASP A 178 7.95 5.67 -8.44
N CYS A 179 7.05 6.45 -7.85
CA CYS A 179 6.13 7.34 -8.55
C CYS A 179 6.53 8.80 -8.29
N ASN A 180 6.80 9.57 -9.34
CA ASN A 180 7.05 10.99 -9.25
C ASN A 180 5.88 11.76 -9.87
N PHE A 181 5.31 12.73 -9.16
CA PHE A 181 4.16 13.46 -9.68
C PHE A 181 4.08 14.92 -9.19
N SER A 182 3.34 15.73 -9.92
CA SER A 182 2.94 17.08 -9.52
C SER A 182 1.56 17.38 -10.10
N CYS A 183 0.65 17.85 -9.26
CA CYS A 183 -0.73 18.10 -9.66
C CYS A 183 -1.43 19.08 -8.72
N TYR A 184 -2.57 19.60 -9.15
CA TYR A 184 -3.53 20.24 -8.26
C TYR A 184 -4.55 19.21 -7.79
N VAL A 185 -4.82 19.22 -6.50
CA VAL A 185 -5.93 18.51 -5.88
C VAL A 185 -7.01 19.51 -5.47
N TYR A 186 -8.27 19.08 -5.49
CA TYR A 186 -9.43 19.95 -5.35
C TYR A 186 -10.40 19.38 -4.32
N SER A 187 -11.09 20.27 -3.61
CA SER A 187 -12.11 19.88 -2.64
C SER A 187 -13.23 20.93 -2.60
N LEU A 188 -14.47 20.49 -2.46
CA LEU A 188 -15.59 21.41 -2.24
C LEU A 188 -15.55 21.92 -0.80
N ASN A 189 -15.57 23.24 -0.62
CA ASN A 189 -15.58 23.87 0.68
C ASN A 189 -16.99 23.75 1.29
N PRO A 190 -17.18 23.04 2.41
CA PRO A 190 -18.52 22.81 2.93
C PRO A 190 -19.18 24.08 3.51
N GLN A 191 -18.41 25.13 3.80
CA GLN A 191 -18.92 26.39 4.33
C GLN A 191 -19.27 27.38 3.22
N THR A 192 -18.44 27.49 2.19
CA THR A 192 -18.62 28.48 1.12
C THR A 192 -19.24 27.92 -0.16
N ASN A 193 -19.33 26.59 -0.30
CA ASN A 193 -19.70 25.89 -1.54
C ASN A 193 -18.82 26.24 -2.75
N LEU A 194 -17.63 26.79 -2.52
CA LEU A 194 -16.63 27.05 -3.55
C LEU A 194 -15.65 25.87 -3.66
N ILE A 195 -15.06 25.71 -4.85
CA ILE A 195 -14.01 24.72 -5.07
C ILE A 195 -12.68 25.36 -4.65
N ASP A 196 -12.05 24.78 -3.64
CA ASP A 196 -10.69 25.12 -3.27
C ASP A 196 -9.71 24.20 -4.02
N SER A 197 -8.44 24.62 -4.11
CA SER A 197 -7.36 23.81 -4.66
C SER A 197 -6.10 23.88 -3.81
N LEU A 198 -5.33 22.79 -3.82
CA LEU A 198 -3.99 22.72 -3.25
C LEU A 198 -3.04 22.20 -4.33
N LEU A 199 -1.83 22.76 -4.34
CA LEU A 199 -0.78 22.34 -5.26
C LEU A 199 0.12 21.31 -4.56
N VAL A 200 0.22 20.12 -5.15
CA VAL A 200 1.20 19.10 -4.76
C VAL A 200 2.36 19.14 -5.76
N GLN A 201 3.57 19.39 -5.26
CA GLN A 201 4.78 19.56 -6.05
C GLN A 201 5.87 18.58 -5.64
N ASN A 202 6.63 18.10 -6.62
CA ASN A 202 7.77 17.21 -6.44
C ASN A 202 7.43 16.00 -5.54
N GLY A 203 6.22 15.46 -5.68
CA GLY A 203 5.80 14.28 -4.94
C GLY A 203 6.61 13.09 -5.40
N LYS A 204 7.42 12.52 -4.52
CA LYS A 204 8.18 11.29 -4.72
C LYS A 204 7.59 10.25 -3.81
N TYR A 205 7.10 9.17 -4.40
CA TYR A 205 6.33 8.17 -3.68
C TYR A 205 6.91 6.79 -3.97
N HIS A 206 7.52 6.19 -2.95
CA HIS A 206 7.94 4.80 -2.95
C HIS A 206 6.86 3.94 -2.26
N GLY A 207 6.50 2.83 -2.87
CA GLY A 207 5.55 1.89 -2.30
C GLY A 207 5.34 0.68 -3.20
N TRP A 208 4.20 0.00 -3.03
CA TRP A 208 3.86 -1.19 -3.80
C TRP A 208 2.36 -1.29 -4.08
N PHE A 209 2.00 -1.96 -5.17
CA PHE A 209 0.66 -2.47 -5.39
C PHE A 209 0.61 -3.96 -5.03
N LYS A 210 -0.55 -4.44 -4.60
CA LYS A 210 -0.80 -5.85 -4.30
C LYS A 210 -1.86 -6.40 -5.24
N LYS A 211 -1.63 -7.62 -5.77
CA LYS A 211 -2.57 -8.31 -6.67
C LYS A 211 -3.88 -8.69 -5.98
#